data_AF-A0A3B3WBE3-F1
#
_entry.id   AF-A0A3B3WBE3-F1
#
_cell.length_a   1.000
_cell.length_b   1.000
_cell.length_c   1.000
_cell.angle_alpha   90.00
_cell.angle_beta   90.00
_cell.angle_gamma   90.00
#
_symmetry.space_group_name_H-M   'P 1'
#
loop_
_entity.id
_entity.type
_entity.pdbx_description
1 polymer ?
#
loop_
_entity_poly.entity_id
_entity_poly.type
_entity_poly.pdbx_seq_one_letter_code
_entity_poly.pdbx_strand_id
1 'polypeptide(L)'
;MKHFLRVVTQFFVFLYCKCLWRGLKFVTRKFTGRCELQRICYSNKPGARRTLKIESSLRYSKYELLRSALSVHPDQVEKTIDDIMALKKINPDTNPQLGVSLQASLLQIVGYRSLMAEVEKLRREPYDSENTEHESMLMKLWKELRPDTPLTGRISKQWCEIGFQGNDPKTDFRGMGLLGLQNLLYFAEHDRTAALQMLQDSLQPKHKYSFAIVGINITDLAYSLLVSGALKTHLYNVAPEMAGLQHFQQIFCYLMQEFQRFWIEEDPSDIMEFNRVRSKFHRRILRQLKNPDMALCPHFSASDLHLVNL
;
A
#
# COMPACT_ATOMS: atom_id res chain seq x y z
N MET A 1 -32.19 4.60 -25.39
CA MET A 1 -31.47 5.29 -26.49
C MET A 1 -30.38 6.27 -26.02
N LYS A 2 -30.66 7.27 -25.16
CA LYS A 2 -29.65 8.28 -24.76
C LYS A 2 -28.39 7.72 -24.08
N HIS A 3 -28.52 6.71 -23.21
CA HIS A 3 -27.38 6.04 -22.56
C HIS A 3 -26.51 5.28 -23.57
N PHE A 4 -27.14 4.52 -24.47
CA PHE A 4 -26.45 3.79 -25.55
C PHE A 4 -25.67 4.73 -26.47
N LEU A 5 -26.30 5.83 -26.91
CA LEU A 5 -25.64 6.82 -27.76
C LEU A 5 -24.43 7.47 -27.05
N ARG A 6 -24.53 7.74 -25.74
CA ARG A 6 -23.41 8.27 -24.93
C ARG A 6 -22.24 7.30 -24.83
N VAL A 7 -22.52 6.01 -24.61
CA VAL A 7 -21.49 4.95 -24.56
C VAL A 7 -20.81 4.80 -25.93
N VAL A 8 -21.57 4.82 -27.01
CA VAL A 8 -21.04 4.76 -28.38
C VAL A 8 -20.17 5.98 -28.70
N THR A 9 -20.62 7.19 -28.35
CA THR A 9 -19.82 8.41 -28.52
C THR A 9 -18.52 8.36 -27.71
N GLN A 10 -18.58 7.92 -26.44
CA GLN A 10 -17.38 7.74 -25.62
C GLN A 10 -16.41 6.72 -26.22
N PHE A 11 -16.92 5.64 -26.81
CA PHE A 11 -16.12 4.63 -27.49
C PHE A 11 -15.39 5.21 -28.72
N PHE A 12 -16.08 5.97 -29.57
CA PHE A 12 -15.46 6.61 -30.74
C PHE A 12 -14.46 7.70 -30.35
N VAL A 13 -14.77 8.52 -29.33
CA VAL A 13 -13.83 9.51 -28.78
C VAL A 13 -12.59 8.81 -28.22
N PHE A 14 -12.75 7.71 -27.49
CA PHE A 14 -11.62 6.91 -27.01
C PHE A 14 -10.77 6.37 -28.15
N LEU A 15 -11.39 5.82 -29.19
CA LEU A 15 -10.70 5.29 -30.36
C LEU A 15 -9.92 6.40 -31.11
N TYR A 16 -10.56 7.55 -31.30
CA TYR A 16 -9.95 8.73 -31.92
C TYR A 16 -8.74 9.22 -31.12
N CYS A 17 -8.88 9.43 -29.80
CA CYS A 17 -7.79 9.84 -28.93
C CYS A 17 -6.64 8.81 -28.94
N LYS A 18 -6.95 7.50 -29.01
CA LYS A 18 -5.94 6.44 -29.10
C LYS A 18 -5.17 6.49 -30.42
N CYS A 19 -5.84 6.73 -31.55
CA CYS A 19 -5.21 6.89 -32.85
C CYS A 19 -4.35 8.17 -32.90
N LEU A 20 -4.87 9.29 -32.42
CA LEU A 20 -4.17 10.57 -32.36
C LEU A 20 -2.92 10.50 -31.47
N TRP A 21 -3.02 9.85 -30.31
CA TRP A 21 -1.90 9.59 -29.41
C TRP A 21 -0.81 8.72 -30.05
N ARG A 22 -1.19 7.69 -30.82
CA ARG A 22 -0.25 6.87 -31.58
C ARG A 22 0.46 7.66 -32.68
N GLY A 23 -0.28 8.49 -33.40
CA GLY A 23 0.27 9.42 -34.40
C GLY A 23 1.28 10.38 -33.76
N LEU A 24 0.91 11.02 -32.64
CA LEU A 24 1.80 11.90 -31.88
C LEU A 24 3.07 11.18 -31.40
N LYS A 25 2.96 9.93 -30.92
CA LYS A 25 4.13 9.11 -30.54
C LYS A 25 5.07 8.85 -31.71
N PHE A 26 4.52 8.57 -32.89
CA PHE A 26 5.30 8.35 -34.09
C PHE A 26 6.03 9.62 -34.53
N VAL A 27 5.30 10.73 -34.61
CA VAL A 27 5.83 12.05 -34.95
C VAL A 27 6.93 12.46 -33.97
N THR A 28 6.66 12.41 -32.66
CA THR A 28 7.67 12.73 -31.64
C THR A 28 8.90 11.83 -31.70
N ARG A 29 8.77 10.54 -32.03
CA ARG A 29 9.93 9.67 -32.24
C ARG A 29 10.74 10.09 -33.47
N LYS A 30 10.09 10.50 -34.57
CA LYS A 30 10.76 10.99 -35.77
C LYS A 30 11.52 12.29 -35.52
N PHE A 31 10.94 13.22 -34.75
CA PHE A 31 11.59 14.50 -34.44
C PHE A 31 12.68 14.40 -33.36
N THR A 32 12.48 13.59 -32.32
CA THR A 32 13.41 13.53 -31.17
C THR A 32 14.43 12.40 -31.25
N GLY A 33 14.23 11.42 -32.14
CA GLY A 33 14.98 10.16 -32.16
C GLY A 33 14.69 9.23 -30.98
N ARG A 34 14.01 9.71 -29.93
CA ARG A 34 13.78 8.99 -28.67
C ARG A 34 12.45 8.25 -28.70
N CYS A 35 12.42 7.04 -28.16
CA CYS A 35 11.16 6.33 -27.87
C CYS A 35 10.47 6.90 -26.62
N GLU A 36 9.22 6.47 -26.38
CA GLU A 36 8.43 6.91 -25.23
C GLU A 36 9.09 6.60 -23.88
N LEU A 37 9.66 5.40 -23.73
CA LEU A 37 10.35 5.00 -22.49
C LEU A 37 11.55 5.91 -22.20
N GLN A 38 12.37 6.22 -23.22
CA GLN A 38 13.45 7.20 -23.10
C GLN A 38 12.93 8.56 -22.64
N ARG A 39 11.86 9.07 -23.26
CA ARG A 39 11.28 10.37 -22.86
C ARG A 39 10.76 10.36 -21.43
N ILE A 40 10.13 9.27 -20.98
CA ILE A 40 9.65 9.16 -19.60
C ILE A 40 10.83 9.16 -18.63
N CYS A 41 11.86 8.34 -18.85
CA CYS A 41 13.00 8.25 -17.94
C CYS A 41 13.79 9.57 -17.87
N TYR A 42 13.96 10.29 -18.98
CA TYR A 42 14.69 11.57 -18.99
C TYR A 42 13.91 12.75 -18.41
N SER A 43 12.59 12.78 -18.58
CA SER A 43 11.77 13.94 -18.17
C SER A 43 11.18 13.82 -16.76
N ASN A 44 11.40 12.71 -16.05
CA ASN A 44 10.84 12.49 -14.73
C ASN A 44 11.93 11.96 -13.80
N LYS A 45 12.06 12.50 -12.58
CA LYS A 45 12.95 11.97 -11.53
C LYS A 45 12.51 10.55 -11.08
N PRO A 46 13.37 9.75 -10.44
CA PRO A 46 12.97 8.50 -9.79
C PRO A 46 11.78 8.72 -8.86
N GLY A 47 10.86 7.75 -8.77
CA GLY A 47 9.65 7.86 -7.98
C GLY A 47 8.36 7.52 -8.75
N ALA A 48 7.23 7.69 -8.09
CA ALA A 48 5.90 7.32 -8.60
C ALA A 48 5.57 7.95 -9.95
N ARG A 49 5.92 9.22 -10.17
CA ARG A 49 5.64 9.91 -11.44
C ARG A 49 6.27 9.20 -12.63
N ARG A 50 7.52 8.74 -12.49
CA ARG A 50 8.23 8.00 -13.55
C ARG A 50 7.63 6.60 -13.69
N THR A 51 7.51 5.88 -12.58
CA THR A 51 7.09 4.46 -12.59
C THR A 51 5.65 4.27 -13.07
N LEU A 52 4.70 5.12 -12.66
CA LEU A 52 3.31 5.07 -13.16
C LEU A 52 3.21 5.33 -14.67
N LYS A 53 4.06 6.23 -15.20
CA LYS A 53 4.13 6.50 -16.64
C LYS A 53 4.74 5.32 -17.40
N ILE A 54 5.79 4.70 -16.87
CA ILE A 54 6.38 3.48 -17.44
C ILE A 54 5.36 2.35 -17.42
N GLU A 55 4.70 2.10 -16.28
CA GLU A 55 3.68 1.07 -16.13
C GLU A 55 2.56 1.25 -17.17
N SER A 56 2.07 2.48 -17.33
CA SER A 56 1.05 2.82 -18.33
C SER A 56 1.55 2.60 -19.77
N SER A 57 2.79 3.00 -20.07
CA SER A 57 3.42 2.82 -21.38
C SER A 57 3.53 1.34 -21.75
N LEU A 58 3.96 0.51 -20.80
CA LEU A 58 4.08 -0.94 -20.95
C LEU A 58 2.70 -1.60 -21.12
N ARG A 59 1.72 -1.27 -20.25
CA ARG A 59 0.37 -1.85 -20.25
C ARG A 59 -0.36 -1.65 -21.58
N TYR A 60 -0.25 -0.47 -22.17
CA TYR A 60 -0.94 -0.12 -23.41
C TYR A 60 -0.06 -0.26 -24.67
N SER A 61 1.09 -0.91 -24.54
CA SER A 61 1.98 -1.18 -25.67
C SER A 61 1.32 -2.11 -26.69
N LYS A 62 1.67 -1.91 -27.97
CA LYS A 62 1.32 -2.84 -29.06
C LYS A 62 2.16 -4.12 -29.05
N TYR A 63 3.31 -4.10 -28.37
CA TYR A 63 4.23 -5.23 -28.30
C TYR A 63 3.88 -6.09 -27.09
N GLU A 64 3.71 -7.39 -27.31
CA GLU A 64 3.43 -8.36 -26.26
C GLU A 64 4.52 -8.42 -25.20
N LEU A 65 5.78 -8.43 -25.61
CA LEU A 65 6.95 -8.39 -24.72
C LEU A 65 6.88 -7.26 -23.68
N LEU A 66 6.44 -6.06 -24.08
CA LEU A 66 6.29 -4.95 -23.13
C LEU A 66 5.12 -5.13 -22.18
N ARG A 67 4.04 -5.77 -22.62
CA ARG A 67 2.87 -6.03 -21.78
C ARG A 67 3.18 -7.14 -20.77
N SER A 68 3.88 -8.18 -21.19
CA SER A 68 4.29 -9.30 -20.33
C SER A 68 5.33 -8.89 -19.28
N ALA A 69 6.17 -7.89 -19.57
CA ALA A 69 7.13 -7.34 -18.62
C ALA A 69 6.49 -6.94 -17.27
N LEU A 70 5.23 -6.48 -17.26
CA LEU A 70 4.51 -6.13 -16.03
C LEU A 70 4.26 -7.31 -15.08
N SER A 71 4.46 -8.55 -15.55
CA SER A 71 4.17 -9.81 -14.85
C SER A 71 5.41 -10.68 -14.67
N VAL A 72 6.60 -10.16 -14.98
CA VAL A 72 7.82 -10.95 -14.94
C VAL A 72 8.22 -11.26 -13.50
N HIS A 73 8.87 -12.40 -13.28
CA HIS A 73 9.48 -12.72 -12.00
C HIS A 73 10.63 -11.72 -11.72
N PRO A 74 10.85 -11.28 -10.47
CA PRO A 74 11.94 -10.36 -10.12
C PRO A 74 13.31 -10.74 -10.72
N ASP A 75 13.70 -12.02 -10.64
CA ASP A 75 14.99 -12.50 -11.17
C ASP A 75 15.14 -12.38 -12.69
N GLN A 76 14.03 -12.22 -13.40
CA GLN A 76 14.00 -12.09 -14.86
C GLN A 76 13.91 -10.62 -15.31
N VAL A 77 13.92 -9.67 -14.37
CA VAL A 77 13.81 -8.23 -14.68
C VAL A 77 14.98 -7.75 -15.53
N GLU A 78 16.21 -8.09 -15.19
CA GLU A 78 17.41 -7.64 -15.93
C GLU A 78 17.36 -8.09 -17.39
N LYS A 79 17.16 -9.40 -17.62
CA LYS A 79 16.95 -9.95 -18.97
C LYS A 79 15.79 -9.28 -19.71
N THR A 80 14.69 -9.00 -19.02
CA THR A 80 13.54 -8.30 -19.61
C THR A 80 13.92 -6.88 -20.04
N ILE A 81 14.78 -6.18 -19.30
CA ILE A 81 15.28 -4.87 -19.71
C ILE A 81 16.11 -4.98 -20.99
N ASP A 82 16.99 -5.96 -21.11
CA ASP A 82 17.78 -6.19 -22.33
C ASP A 82 16.88 -6.44 -23.54
N ASP A 83 15.88 -7.30 -23.39
CA ASP A 83 14.90 -7.59 -24.42
C ASP A 83 14.10 -6.33 -24.83
N ILE A 84 13.73 -5.47 -23.86
CA ILE A 84 13.07 -4.19 -24.12
C ILE A 84 14.00 -3.26 -24.91
N MET A 85 15.27 -3.15 -24.52
CA MET A 85 16.25 -2.30 -25.18
C MET A 85 16.50 -2.74 -26.62
N ALA A 86 16.67 -4.05 -26.85
CA ALA A 86 16.80 -4.65 -28.17
C ALA A 86 15.57 -4.39 -29.05
N LEU A 87 14.37 -4.67 -28.53
CA LEU A 87 13.10 -4.44 -29.24
C LEU A 87 12.92 -2.98 -29.65
N LYS A 88 13.35 -2.04 -28.81
CA LYS A 88 13.24 -0.60 -29.06
C LYS A 88 14.38 -0.05 -29.90
N LYS A 89 15.41 -0.85 -30.17
CA LYS A 89 16.66 -0.45 -30.84
C LYS A 89 17.35 0.69 -30.08
N ILE A 90 17.45 0.55 -28.77
CA ILE A 90 18.14 1.52 -27.91
C ILE A 90 19.58 1.07 -27.74
N ASN A 91 20.53 1.94 -28.04
CA ASN A 91 21.95 1.70 -27.81
C ASN A 91 22.27 2.00 -26.31
N PRO A 92 22.77 1.03 -25.53
CA PRO A 92 23.09 1.22 -24.11
C PRO A 92 24.19 2.26 -23.86
N ASP A 93 25.24 2.29 -24.68
CA ASP A 93 26.40 3.19 -24.51
C ASP A 93 26.00 4.67 -24.58
N THR A 94 25.03 4.98 -25.45
CA THR A 94 24.48 6.33 -25.60
C THR A 94 23.35 6.63 -24.60
N ASN A 95 22.87 5.64 -23.85
CA ASN A 95 21.76 5.77 -22.89
C ASN A 95 22.04 4.99 -21.57
N PRO A 96 23.21 5.17 -20.91
CA PRO A 96 23.64 4.27 -19.82
C PRO A 96 22.69 4.29 -18.62
N GLN A 97 22.10 5.45 -18.31
CA GLN A 97 21.16 5.62 -17.19
C GLN A 97 19.76 5.09 -17.49
N LEU A 98 19.45 4.75 -18.74
CA LEU A 98 18.12 4.30 -19.12
C LEU A 98 17.84 2.88 -18.61
N GLY A 99 18.80 1.97 -18.76
CA GLY A 99 18.68 0.59 -18.28
C GLY A 99 18.39 0.56 -16.78
N VAL A 100 19.23 1.26 -16.00
CA VAL A 100 19.06 1.42 -14.55
C VAL A 100 17.70 2.01 -14.18
N SER A 101 17.29 3.09 -14.87
CA SER A 101 15.99 3.73 -14.61
C SER A 101 14.80 2.82 -14.92
N LEU A 102 14.88 2.04 -15.99
CA LEU A 102 13.84 1.09 -16.36
C LEU A 102 13.82 -0.11 -15.42
N GLN A 103 14.98 -0.63 -15.03
CA GLN A 103 15.11 -1.72 -14.08
C GLN A 103 14.50 -1.34 -12.74
N ALA A 104 14.85 -0.18 -12.16
CA ALA A 104 14.28 0.30 -10.91
C ALA A 104 12.75 0.41 -10.98
N SER A 105 12.22 1.06 -12.03
CA SER A 105 10.77 1.16 -12.21
C SER A 105 10.09 -0.20 -12.45
N LEU A 106 10.76 -1.15 -13.11
CA LEU A 106 10.20 -2.48 -13.33
C LEU A 106 10.19 -3.31 -12.04
N LEU A 107 11.27 -3.25 -11.24
CA LEU A 107 11.33 -3.84 -9.90
C LEU A 107 10.21 -3.32 -9.00
N GLN A 108 9.95 -2.01 -9.02
CA GLN A 108 8.84 -1.42 -8.28
C GLN A 108 7.48 -1.97 -8.73
N ILE A 109 7.26 -2.10 -10.05
CA ILE A 109 6.01 -2.61 -10.62
C ILE A 109 5.78 -4.08 -10.24
N VAL A 110 6.79 -4.94 -10.40
CA VAL A 110 6.67 -6.36 -10.07
C VAL A 110 6.59 -6.56 -8.56
N GLY A 111 7.36 -5.79 -7.79
CA GLY A 111 7.34 -5.76 -6.33
C GLY A 111 5.98 -5.45 -5.76
N TYR A 112 5.30 -4.45 -6.32
CA TYR A 112 3.94 -4.12 -5.92
C TYR A 112 2.97 -5.30 -6.09
N ARG A 113 3.16 -6.14 -7.11
CA ARG A 113 2.34 -7.34 -7.32
C ARG A 113 2.68 -8.45 -6.34
N SER A 114 3.97 -8.67 -6.07
CA SER A 114 4.41 -9.62 -5.06
C SER A 114 3.85 -9.25 -3.69
N LEU A 115 3.94 -7.97 -3.31
CA LEU A 115 3.35 -7.44 -2.08
C LEU A 115 1.83 -7.66 -2.03
N MET A 116 1.10 -7.37 -3.11
CA MET A 116 -0.35 -7.64 -3.16
C MET A 116 -0.68 -9.12 -2.93
N ALA A 117 0.11 -10.03 -3.49
CA ALA A 117 -0.09 -11.47 -3.32
C ALA A 117 0.20 -11.91 -1.88
N GLU A 118 1.28 -11.41 -1.28
CA GLU A 118 1.66 -11.69 0.11
C GLU A 118 0.63 -11.16 1.11
N VAL A 119 0.21 -9.90 0.96
CA VAL A 119 -0.83 -9.28 1.80
C VAL A 119 -2.16 -10.04 1.67
N GLU A 120 -2.55 -10.43 0.45
CA GLU A 120 -3.79 -11.20 0.25
C GLU A 120 -3.71 -12.61 0.86
N LYS A 121 -2.53 -13.25 0.80
CA LYS A 121 -2.30 -14.54 1.46
C LYS A 121 -2.54 -14.42 2.97
N LEU A 122 -1.88 -13.46 3.62
CA LEU A 122 -2.00 -13.23 5.07
C LEU A 122 -3.43 -12.80 5.48
N ARG A 123 -4.11 -12.01 4.64
CA ARG A 123 -5.49 -11.59 4.89
C ARG A 123 -6.46 -12.78 4.86
N ARG A 124 -6.21 -13.76 3.99
CA ARG A 124 -7.05 -14.97 3.86
C ARG A 124 -6.70 -16.06 4.87
N GLU A 125 -5.51 -16.03 5.43
CA GLU A 125 -5.07 -16.98 6.44
C GLU A 125 -5.84 -16.75 7.75
N PRO A 126 -6.71 -17.68 8.16
CA PRO A 126 -7.46 -17.52 9.40
C PRO A 126 -6.52 -17.64 10.60
N TYR A 127 -6.81 -16.89 11.65
CA TYR A 127 -6.19 -17.14 12.94
C TYR A 127 -6.53 -18.56 13.44
N ASP A 128 -5.51 -19.30 13.85
CA ASP A 128 -5.63 -20.68 14.33
C ASP A 128 -5.07 -20.76 15.76
N SER A 129 -5.92 -21.20 16.69
CA SER A 129 -5.58 -21.35 18.10
C SER A 129 -4.73 -22.59 18.38
N GLU A 130 -4.69 -23.55 17.45
CA GLU A 130 -3.84 -24.73 17.56
C GLU A 130 -2.45 -24.49 16.95
N ASN A 131 -2.26 -23.37 16.25
CA ASN A 131 -0.97 -22.99 15.69
C ASN A 131 -0.17 -22.19 16.73
N THR A 132 0.98 -22.74 17.13
CA THR A 132 1.85 -22.16 18.16
C THR A 132 2.43 -20.80 17.78
N GLU A 133 2.67 -20.54 16.49
CA GLU A 133 3.19 -19.25 16.01
C GLU A 133 2.10 -18.16 16.09
N HIS A 134 0.86 -18.50 15.73
CA HIS A 134 -0.28 -17.60 15.82
C HIS A 134 -0.59 -17.22 17.28
N GLU A 135 -0.62 -18.22 18.17
CA GLU A 135 -0.79 -18.00 19.62
C GLU A 135 0.38 -17.17 20.19
N SER A 136 1.62 -17.45 19.79
CA SER A 136 2.79 -16.67 20.23
C SER A 136 2.67 -15.19 19.84
N MET A 137 2.28 -14.89 18.59
CA MET A 137 2.06 -13.51 18.14
C MET A 137 0.96 -12.81 18.94
N LEU A 138 -0.15 -13.48 19.23
CA LEU A 138 -1.23 -12.90 20.02
C LEU A 138 -0.83 -12.65 21.48
N MET A 139 -0.10 -13.59 22.10
CA MET A 139 0.42 -13.40 23.46
C MET A 139 1.45 -12.25 23.51
N LYS A 140 2.28 -12.14 22.46
CA LYS A 140 3.24 -11.04 22.33
C LYS A 140 2.54 -9.70 22.23
N LEU A 141 1.49 -9.59 21.40
CA LEU A 141 0.68 -8.37 21.28
C LEU A 141 0.16 -7.91 22.64
N TRP A 142 -0.36 -8.84 23.46
CA TRP A 142 -0.78 -8.51 24.82
C TRP A 142 0.38 -7.96 25.66
N LYS A 143 1.52 -8.64 25.67
CA LYS A 143 2.70 -8.23 26.45
C LYS A 143 3.21 -6.84 26.05
N GLU A 144 3.15 -6.50 24.76
CA GLU A 144 3.57 -5.18 24.28
C GLU A 144 2.60 -4.08 24.76
N LEU A 145 1.29 -4.33 24.76
CA LEU A 145 0.26 -3.34 25.11
C LEU A 145 -0.10 -3.29 26.61
N ARG A 146 0.16 -4.36 27.36
CA ARG A 146 -0.12 -4.55 28.79
C ARG A 146 1.05 -5.26 29.50
N PRO A 147 2.25 -4.64 29.53
CA PRO A 147 3.44 -5.28 30.10
C PRO A 147 3.30 -5.65 31.58
N ASP A 148 2.54 -4.86 32.34
CA ASP A 148 2.43 -4.99 33.80
C ASP A 148 1.25 -5.89 34.24
N THR A 149 0.47 -6.42 33.31
CA THR A 149 -0.73 -7.21 33.63
C THR A 149 -0.73 -8.49 32.81
N PRO A 150 -0.23 -9.61 33.35
CA PRO A 150 -0.27 -10.90 32.65
C PRO A 150 -1.71 -11.34 32.31
N LEU A 151 -1.86 -12.08 31.21
CA LEU A 151 -3.11 -12.76 30.92
C LEU A 151 -3.35 -13.90 31.91
N THR A 152 -4.55 -13.93 32.48
CA THR A 152 -5.05 -15.03 33.32
C THR A 152 -5.37 -16.29 32.52
N GLY A 153 -5.58 -16.14 31.22
CA GLY A 153 -5.83 -17.24 30.30
C GLY A 153 -6.05 -16.75 28.87
N ARG A 154 -5.94 -17.68 27.91
CA ARG A 154 -6.14 -17.40 26.49
C ARG A 154 -7.54 -16.86 26.17
N ILE A 155 -8.57 -17.39 26.83
CA ILE A 155 -9.94 -16.89 26.73
C ILE A 155 -10.26 -16.15 28.02
N SER A 156 -10.31 -14.82 27.97
CA SER A 156 -10.55 -14.00 29.15
C SER A 156 -11.14 -12.64 28.78
N LYS A 157 -11.83 -11.98 29.73
CA LYS A 157 -12.35 -10.62 29.54
C LYS A 157 -11.25 -9.56 29.37
N GLN A 158 -10.00 -9.89 29.69
CA GLN A 158 -8.88 -8.94 29.62
C GLN A 158 -8.65 -8.45 28.19
N TRP A 159 -8.96 -9.24 27.17
CA TRP A 159 -8.85 -8.83 25.77
C TRP A 159 -9.67 -7.57 25.42
N CYS A 160 -10.79 -7.34 26.12
CA CYS A 160 -11.57 -6.11 25.99
C CYS A 160 -10.79 -4.86 26.41
N GLU A 161 -9.79 -4.99 27.30
CA GLU A 161 -8.97 -3.87 27.79
C GLU A 161 -8.04 -3.30 26.72
N ILE A 162 -7.70 -4.09 25.70
CA ILE A 162 -6.96 -3.63 24.52
C ILE A 162 -7.87 -3.48 23.29
N GLY A 163 -9.19 -3.55 23.51
CA GLY A 163 -10.20 -3.24 22.52
C GLY A 163 -10.53 -4.36 21.53
N PHE A 164 -10.37 -5.63 21.89
CA PHE A 164 -11.00 -6.76 21.17
C PHE A 164 -12.48 -6.91 21.57
N GLN A 165 -13.26 -7.66 20.79
CA GLN A 165 -14.66 -7.96 21.13
C GLN A 165 -14.75 -9.27 21.91
N GLY A 166 -15.34 -9.19 23.11
CA GLY A 166 -15.57 -10.36 23.95
C GLY A 166 -14.28 -10.99 24.48
N ASN A 167 -14.34 -12.28 24.81
CA ASN A 167 -13.28 -12.95 25.55
C ASN A 167 -12.23 -13.64 24.67
N ASP A 168 -12.43 -13.69 23.35
CA ASP A 168 -11.54 -14.38 22.42
C ASP A 168 -11.32 -13.57 21.13
N PRO A 169 -10.11 -12.97 20.95
CA PRO A 169 -9.69 -12.25 19.76
C PRO A 169 -9.83 -13.03 18.44
N LYS A 170 -9.86 -14.37 18.47
CA LYS A 170 -10.01 -15.21 17.26
C LYS A 170 -11.20 -14.76 16.41
N THR A 171 -12.29 -14.33 17.05
CA THR A 171 -13.52 -13.95 16.36
C THR A 171 -13.45 -12.59 15.65
N ASP A 172 -12.52 -11.73 16.04
CA ASP A 172 -12.32 -10.39 15.47
C ASP A 172 -11.49 -10.42 14.17
N PHE A 173 -10.59 -11.40 14.05
CA PHE A 173 -9.70 -11.53 12.88
C PHE A 173 -10.39 -12.08 11.63
N ARG A 174 -11.69 -12.41 11.65
CA ARG A 174 -12.37 -13.07 10.52
C ARG A 174 -12.23 -12.34 9.18
N GLY A 175 -12.25 -11.00 9.18
CA GLY A 175 -12.17 -10.21 7.95
C GLY A 175 -10.76 -10.07 7.40
N MET A 176 -9.79 -9.85 8.28
CA MET A 176 -8.39 -9.51 7.93
C MET A 176 -7.38 -10.61 8.24
N GLY A 177 -7.84 -11.77 8.72
CA GLY A 177 -7.00 -12.92 9.01
C GLY A 177 -5.78 -12.60 9.88
N LEU A 178 -4.70 -13.31 9.60
CA LEU A 178 -3.41 -13.13 10.24
C LEU A 178 -2.79 -11.76 9.98
N LEU A 179 -3.11 -11.12 8.83
CA LEU A 179 -2.66 -9.76 8.52
C LEU A 179 -3.10 -8.75 9.58
N GLY A 180 -4.32 -8.88 10.10
CA GLY A 180 -4.83 -8.02 11.17
C GLY A 180 -4.01 -8.14 12.46
N LEU A 181 -3.66 -9.37 12.85
CA LEU A 181 -2.81 -9.63 14.02
C LEU A 181 -1.38 -9.11 13.81
N GLN A 182 -0.77 -9.41 12.66
CA GLN A 182 0.59 -9.00 12.36
C GLN A 182 0.74 -7.47 12.31
N ASN A 183 -0.24 -6.75 11.75
CA ASN A 183 -0.22 -5.29 11.74
C ASN A 183 -0.34 -4.70 13.15
N LEU A 184 -1.28 -5.19 13.97
CA LEU A 184 -1.42 -4.75 15.36
C LEU A 184 -0.13 -4.99 16.16
N LEU A 185 0.46 -6.18 16.01
CA LEU A 185 1.71 -6.53 16.67
C LEU A 185 2.86 -5.64 16.18
N TYR A 186 2.99 -5.45 14.86
CA TYR A 186 4.03 -4.60 14.28
C TYR A 186 3.96 -3.17 14.85
N PHE A 187 2.76 -2.60 14.95
CA PHE A 187 2.57 -1.26 15.53
C PHE A 187 2.93 -1.22 17.02
N ALA A 188 2.55 -2.25 17.78
CA ALA A 188 2.89 -2.34 19.20
C ALA A 188 4.41 -2.50 19.45
N GLU A 189 5.15 -3.11 18.52
CA GLU A 189 6.59 -3.34 18.62
C GLU A 189 7.45 -2.19 18.08
N HIS A 190 7.07 -1.62 16.94
CA HIS A 190 7.91 -0.67 16.18
C HIS A 190 7.51 0.79 16.45
N ASP A 191 6.34 1.03 17.03
CA ASP A 191 5.88 2.36 17.43
C ASP A 191 5.16 2.28 18.77
N ARG A 192 5.86 1.63 19.72
CA ARG A 192 5.30 1.25 21.02
C ARG A 192 4.75 2.45 21.77
N THR A 193 5.46 3.58 21.71
CA THR A 193 5.03 4.83 22.36
C THR A 193 3.69 5.30 21.82
N ALA A 194 3.52 5.37 20.49
CA ALA A 194 2.25 5.77 19.90
C ALA A 194 1.16 4.73 20.14
N ALA A 195 1.48 3.43 20.07
CA ALA A 195 0.51 2.36 20.31
C ALA A 195 -0.06 2.42 21.74
N LEU A 196 0.81 2.58 22.75
CA LEU A 196 0.38 2.71 24.15
C LEU A 196 -0.39 4.00 24.40
N GLN A 197 0.05 5.14 23.84
CA GLN A 197 -0.66 6.40 23.97
C GLN A 197 -2.05 6.33 23.32
N MET A 198 -2.14 5.82 22.10
CA MET A 198 -3.41 5.63 21.40
C MET A 198 -4.34 4.68 22.15
N LEU A 199 -3.82 3.60 22.72
CA LEU A 199 -4.60 2.70 23.55
C LEU A 199 -5.15 3.42 24.79
N GLN A 200 -4.34 4.21 25.50
CA GLN A 200 -4.79 5.00 26.65
C GLN A 200 -5.86 6.03 26.25
N ASP A 201 -5.65 6.77 25.17
CA ASP A 201 -6.59 7.75 24.65
C ASP A 201 -7.92 7.11 24.26
N SER A 202 -7.87 5.92 23.64
CA SER A 202 -9.07 5.18 23.21
C SER A 202 -9.98 4.74 24.36
N LEU A 203 -9.46 4.76 25.60
CA LEU A 203 -10.24 4.45 26.81
C LEU A 203 -10.92 5.68 27.41
N GLN A 204 -10.53 6.89 27.01
CA GLN A 204 -11.11 8.13 27.52
C GLN A 204 -12.57 8.28 27.09
N PRO A 205 -13.51 8.62 28.01
CA PRO A 205 -14.95 8.65 27.69
C PRO A 205 -15.31 9.49 26.47
N LYS A 206 -14.64 10.63 26.27
CA LYS A 206 -14.94 11.58 25.19
C LYS A 206 -14.58 11.04 23.79
N HIS A 207 -13.49 10.28 23.68
CA HIS A 207 -12.97 9.81 22.38
C HIS A 207 -12.95 8.29 22.28
N LYS A 208 -13.79 7.62 23.07
CA LYS A 208 -13.72 6.18 23.28
C LYS A 208 -13.90 5.40 21.97
N TYR A 209 -12.98 4.49 21.71
CA TYR A 209 -13.13 3.46 20.67
C TYR A 209 -12.38 2.18 21.04
N SER A 210 -12.69 1.09 20.35
CA SER A 210 -12.03 -0.20 20.55
C SER A 210 -10.71 -0.27 19.78
N PHE A 211 -9.57 -0.06 20.45
CA PHE A 211 -8.24 0.00 19.83
C PHE A 211 -7.97 -1.14 18.83
N ALA A 212 -8.08 -2.40 19.25
CA ALA A 212 -7.81 -3.53 18.35
C ALA A 212 -8.81 -3.60 17.17
N ILE A 213 -10.11 -3.38 17.40
CA ILE A 213 -11.11 -3.35 16.32
C ILE A 213 -10.84 -2.24 15.31
N VAL A 214 -10.48 -1.05 15.79
CA VAL A 214 -10.09 0.05 14.91
C VAL A 214 -8.84 -0.32 14.12
N GLY A 215 -7.82 -0.92 14.74
CA GLY A 215 -6.63 -1.39 14.03
C GLY A 215 -6.94 -2.45 12.96
N ILE A 216 -7.81 -3.42 13.24
CA ILE A 216 -8.25 -4.39 12.22
C ILE A 216 -8.99 -3.67 11.07
N ASN A 217 -9.79 -2.67 11.38
CA ASN A 217 -10.53 -1.91 10.37
C ASN A 217 -9.64 -0.94 9.55
N ILE A 218 -8.56 -0.44 10.14
CA ILE A 218 -7.51 0.32 9.45
C ILE A 218 -6.64 -0.61 8.59
N THR A 219 -6.43 -1.86 9.00
CA THR A 219 -5.83 -2.90 8.13
C THR A 219 -6.67 -3.12 6.87
N ASP A 220 -7.99 -3.20 6.99
CA ASP A 220 -8.91 -3.27 5.84
C ASP A 220 -8.83 -2.02 4.95
N LEU A 221 -8.67 -0.84 5.54
CA LEU A 221 -8.47 0.40 4.79
C LEU A 221 -7.15 0.38 4.01
N ALA A 222 -6.05 0.00 4.65
CA ALA A 222 -4.73 -0.13 4.01
C ALA A 222 -4.77 -1.14 2.85
N TYR A 223 -5.41 -2.29 3.07
CA TYR A 223 -5.65 -3.29 2.05
C TYR A 223 -6.46 -2.75 0.86
N SER A 224 -7.55 -2.01 1.12
CA SER A 224 -8.37 -1.39 0.08
C SER A 224 -7.58 -0.37 -0.76
N LEU A 225 -6.70 0.41 -0.12
CA LEU A 225 -5.80 1.35 -0.80
C LEU A 225 -4.74 0.61 -1.64
N LEU A 226 -4.30 -0.58 -1.19
CA LEU A 226 -3.41 -1.45 -1.96
C LEU A 226 -4.13 -2.01 -3.19
N VAL A 227 -5.26 -2.70 -3.02
CA VAL A 227 -5.95 -3.35 -4.15
C VAL A 227 -6.44 -2.35 -5.21
N SER A 228 -6.86 -1.15 -4.80
CA SER A 228 -7.28 -0.10 -5.73
C SER A 228 -6.14 0.53 -6.54
N GLY A 229 -4.88 0.23 -6.21
CA GLY A 229 -3.71 0.85 -6.84
C GLY A 229 -3.32 2.20 -6.23
N ALA A 230 -4.06 2.72 -5.25
CA ALA A 230 -3.81 4.04 -4.67
C ALA A 230 -2.43 4.13 -3.97
N LEU A 231 -2.01 3.05 -3.30
CA LEU A 231 -0.71 2.98 -2.63
C LEU A 231 0.49 2.96 -3.59
N LYS A 232 0.30 2.81 -4.90
CA LYS A 232 1.42 2.90 -5.86
C LYS A 232 2.16 4.22 -5.76
N THR A 233 1.42 5.32 -5.54
CA THR A 233 2.01 6.65 -5.36
C THR A 233 3.03 6.64 -4.22
N HIS A 234 2.64 6.13 -3.06
CA HIS A 234 3.54 6.07 -1.90
C HIS A 234 4.65 5.04 -2.11
N LEU A 235 4.32 3.80 -2.46
CA LEU A 235 5.29 2.70 -2.54
C LEU A 235 6.37 2.96 -3.59
N TYR A 236 6.04 3.56 -4.73
CA TYR A 236 7.04 3.92 -5.74
C TYR A 236 7.92 5.10 -5.34
N ASN A 237 7.53 5.89 -4.33
CA ASN A 237 8.33 6.98 -3.80
C ASN A 237 9.27 6.53 -2.68
N VAL A 238 8.87 5.53 -1.87
CA VAL A 238 9.64 5.13 -0.67
C VAL A 238 10.43 3.83 -0.84
N ALA A 239 10.03 2.95 -1.76
CA ALA A 239 10.74 1.72 -2.06
C ALA A 239 11.39 1.83 -3.45
N PRO A 240 12.63 2.31 -3.57
CA PRO A 240 13.30 2.49 -4.87
C PRO A 240 13.53 1.17 -5.61
N GLU A 241 13.57 0.06 -4.88
CA GLU A 241 13.67 -1.30 -5.41
C GLU A 241 12.31 -2.01 -5.35
N MET A 242 12.13 -2.91 -4.36
CA MET A 242 10.96 -3.75 -4.20
C MET A 242 10.27 -3.46 -2.88
N ALA A 243 8.98 -3.15 -2.93
CA ALA A 243 8.17 -3.05 -1.71
C ALA A 243 7.92 -4.45 -1.13
N GLY A 244 8.18 -4.62 0.16
CA GLY A 244 7.85 -5.82 0.95
C GLY A 244 6.82 -5.56 2.04
N LEU A 245 6.43 -6.60 2.78
CA LEU A 245 5.40 -6.54 3.83
C LEU A 245 5.65 -5.43 4.87
N GLN A 246 6.91 -5.19 5.24
CA GLN A 246 7.30 -4.12 6.16
C GLN A 246 6.79 -2.74 5.70
N HIS A 247 6.82 -2.43 4.40
CA HIS A 247 6.31 -1.16 3.88
C HIS A 247 4.79 -1.06 4.07
N PHE A 248 4.07 -2.17 3.92
CA PHE A 248 2.63 -2.20 4.19
C PHE A 248 2.32 -1.99 5.67
N GLN A 249 3.12 -2.57 6.55
CA GLN A 249 3.01 -2.39 8.00
C GLN A 249 3.36 -0.94 8.44
N GLN A 250 4.36 -0.30 7.83
CA GLN A 250 4.65 1.12 8.05
C GLN A 250 3.50 2.03 7.61
N ILE A 251 2.84 1.72 6.49
CA ILE A 251 1.61 2.41 6.06
C ILE A 251 0.50 2.21 7.09
N PHE A 252 0.36 1.00 7.65
CA PHE A 252 -0.58 0.74 8.73
C PHE A 252 -0.31 1.63 9.96
N CYS A 253 0.94 1.73 10.42
CA CYS A 253 1.32 2.63 11.52
C CYS A 253 0.95 4.09 11.22
N TYR A 254 1.29 4.58 10.02
CA TYR A 254 0.94 5.93 9.59
C TYR A 254 -0.59 6.15 9.63
N LEU A 255 -1.36 5.21 9.08
CA LEU A 255 -2.82 5.32 9.04
C LEU A 255 -3.43 5.26 10.43
N MET A 256 -2.86 4.48 11.37
CA MET A 256 -3.29 4.46 12.77
C MET A 256 -3.10 5.83 13.43
N GLN A 257 -1.89 6.39 13.35
CA GLN A 257 -1.58 7.71 13.93
C GLN A 257 -2.43 8.84 13.32
N GLU A 258 -2.59 8.85 11.99
CA GLU A 258 -3.41 9.86 11.31
C GLU A 258 -4.90 9.67 11.58
N PHE A 259 -5.37 8.42 11.71
CA PHE A 259 -6.76 8.17 12.06
C PHE A 259 -7.06 8.63 13.48
N GLN A 260 -6.16 8.40 14.44
CA GLN A 260 -6.32 8.92 15.81
C GLN A 260 -6.50 10.44 15.83
N ARG A 261 -5.58 11.17 15.18
CA ARG A 261 -5.67 12.63 15.08
C ARG A 261 -6.96 13.06 14.40
N PHE A 262 -7.33 12.39 13.32
CA PHE A 262 -8.56 12.67 12.59
C PHE A 262 -9.82 12.39 13.41
N TRP A 263 -9.83 11.31 14.21
CA TRP A 263 -10.94 10.95 15.08
C TRP A 263 -11.17 12.01 16.15
N ILE A 264 -10.10 12.52 16.77
CA ILE A 264 -10.18 13.62 17.74
C ILE A 264 -10.63 14.92 17.06
N GLU A 265 -10.08 15.25 15.89
CA GLU A 265 -10.46 16.45 15.11
C GLU A 265 -11.94 16.47 14.71
N GLU A 266 -12.51 15.31 14.36
CA GLU A 266 -13.93 15.20 13.99
C GLU A 266 -14.88 15.27 15.18
N ASP A 267 -14.37 15.12 16.42
CA ASP A 267 -15.12 15.11 17.69
C ASP A 267 -16.48 14.40 17.60
N PRO A 268 -16.50 13.11 17.19
CA PRO A 268 -17.75 12.38 16.99
C PRO A 268 -18.52 12.25 18.31
N SER A 269 -19.85 12.29 18.22
CA SER A 269 -20.71 12.20 19.41
C SER A 269 -20.56 10.87 20.15
N ASP A 270 -20.41 9.77 19.40
CA ASP A 270 -20.15 8.44 19.91
C ASP A 270 -19.54 7.50 18.86
N ILE A 271 -19.29 6.25 19.26
CA ILE A 271 -18.70 5.21 18.41
C ILE A 271 -19.58 4.80 17.22
N MET A 272 -20.88 5.07 17.22
CA MET A 272 -21.79 4.77 16.11
C MET A 272 -21.44 5.57 14.85
N GLU A 273 -20.75 6.70 15.02
CA GLU A 273 -20.26 7.52 13.91
C GLU A 273 -18.99 6.97 13.24
N PHE A 274 -18.42 5.87 13.77
CA PHE A 274 -17.17 5.28 13.28
C PHE A 274 -17.14 5.11 11.77
N ASN A 275 -18.16 4.47 11.18
CA ASN A 275 -18.21 4.22 9.75
C ASN A 275 -18.25 5.51 8.91
N ARG A 276 -18.93 6.56 9.40
CA ARG A 276 -18.99 7.87 8.76
C ARG A 276 -17.63 8.55 8.76
N VAL A 277 -16.99 8.60 9.94
CA VAL A 277 -15.66 9.21 10.14
C VAL A 277 -14.60 8.47 9.34
N ARG A 278 -14.55 7.14 9.44
CA ARG A 278 -13.65 6.28 8.67
C ARG A 278 -13.80 6.48 7.17
N SER A 279 -15.03 6.60 6.67
CA SER A 279 -15.27 6.89 5.24
C SER A 279 -14.75 8.27 4.82
N LYS A 280 -14.86 9.27 5.70
CA LYS A 280 -14.30 10.62 5.47
C LYS A 280 -12.77 10.59 5.48
N PHE A 281 -12.17 9.84 6.40
CA PHE A 281 -10.74 9.60 6.49
C PHE A 281 -10.20 8.92 5.23
N HIS A 282 -10.84 7.85 4.77
CA HIS A 282 -10.48 7.17 3.52
C HIS A 282 -10.44 8.15 2.33
N ARG A 283 -11.46 9.02 2.19
CA ARG A 283 -11.47 10.06 1.15
C ARG A 283 -10.37 11.10 1.32
N ARG A 284 -9.92 11.41 2.55
CA ARG A 284 -8.78 12.29 2.82
C ARG A 284 -7.48 11.65 2.33
N ILE A 285 -7.23 10.39 2.69
CA ILE A 285 -6.03 9.65 2.24
C ILE A 285 -5.99 9.48 0.72
N LEU A 286 -7.11 9.11 0.09
CA LEU A 286 -7.18 9.03 -1.38
C LEU A 286 -6.88 10.36 -2.06
N ARG A 287 -7.28 11.50 -1.47
CA ARG A 287 -6.97 12.82 -2.02
C ARG A 287 -5.48 13.14 -1.92
N GLN A 288 -4.84 12.81 -0.81
CA GLN A 288 -3.39 12.98 -0.64
C GLN A 288 -2.60 12.15 -1.67
N LEU A 289 -2.98 10.88 -1.85
CA LEU A 289 -2.32 9.96 -2.80
C LEU A 289 -2.49 10.33 -4.29
N LYS A 290 -3.31 11.34 -4.63
CA LYS A 290 -3.34 11.92 -5.99
C LYS A 290 -2.13 12.80 -6.29
N ASN A 291 -1.47 13.34 -5.27
CA ASN A 291 -0.21 14.04 -5.45
C ASN A 291 0.89 13.02 -5.75
N PRO A 292 1.53 13.03 -6.93
CA PRO A 292 2.55 12.04 -7.30
C PRO A 292 3.78 12.04 -6.38
N ASP A 293 3.99 13.11 -5.62
CA ASP A 293 5.14 13.25 -4.71
C ASP A 293 4.77 12.87 -3.26
N MET A 294 3.56 12.33 -3.03
CA MET A 294 3.08 11.94 -1.70
C MET A 294 3.82 10.71 -1.16
N ALA A 295 4.20 10.75 0.12
CA ALA A 295 4.71 9.61 0.88
C ALA A 295 4.06 9.57 2.28
N LEU A 296 3.37 8.46 2.59
CA LEU A 296 2.69 8.20 3.86
C LEU A 296 3.68 7.67 4.91
N CYS A 297 4.61 8.50 5.37
CA CYS A 297 5.64 8.07 6.31
C CYS A 297 5.15 8.26 7.76
N PRO A 298 5.14 7.21 8.61
CA PRO A 298 4.83 7.34 10.03
C PRO A 298 5.88 8.21 10.74
N HIS A 299 5.46 8.90 11.80
CA HIS A 299 6.39 9.62 12.67
C HIS A 299 6.84 8.64 13.76
N PHE A 300 7.96 7.98 13.56
CA PHE A 300 8.58 7.17 14.61
C PHE A 300 9.33 8.08 15.59
N SER A 301 9.26 7.78 16.89
CA SER A 301 10.05 8.53 17.88
C SER A 301 11.54 8.19 17.73
N ALA A 302 12.43 9.07 18.22
CA ALA A 302 13.87 8.87 18.09
C ALA A 302 14.37 7.56 18.74
N SER A 303 13.67 7.06 19.77
CA SER A 303 13.94 5.77 20.42
C SER A 303 13.53 4.56 19.57
N ASP A 304 12.58 4.73 18.65
CA ASP A 304 12.02 3.65 17.83
C ASP A 304 12.79 3.47 16.50
N LEU A 305 13.63 4.45 16.12
CA LEU A 305 14.46 4.43 14.91
C LEU A 305 15.52 3.32 14.91
N HIS A 306 15.95 2.81 16.07
CA HIS A 306 16.92 1.70 16.14
C HIS A 306 16.36 0.36 15.63
N LEU A 307 15.05 0.26 15.42
CA LEU A 307 14.36 -0.94 14.93
C LEU A 307 13.91 -0.84 13.47
N VAL A 308 14.08 0.33 12.84
CA VAL A 308 13.65 0.59 11.46
C VAL A 308 14.88 0.81 10.59
N ASN A 309 15.32 -0.23 9.88
CA ASN A 309 16.23 -0.04 8.75
C ASN A 309 15.44 0.72 7.66
N LEU A 310 15.78 2.00 7.49
CA LEU A 310 15.36 2.84 6.35
C LEU A 310 16.09 2.40 5.08
#